data_AF-A0A7J8J1Q5-F1
#
_entry.id   AF-A0A7J8J1Q5-F1
#
_cell.length_a   1.000
_cell.length_b   1.000
_cell.length_c   1.000
_cell.angle_alpha   90.00
_cell.angle_beta   90.00
_cell.angle_gamma   90.00
#
_symmetry.space_group_name_H-M   'P 1'
#
loop_
_entity.id
_entity.type
_entity.pdbx_description
1 polymer ?
#
loop_
_entity_poly.entity_id
_entity_poly.type
_entity_poly.pdbx_seq_one_letter_code
_entity_poly.pdbx_strand_id
1 'polypeptide(L)'
;MSSLEISSSCCSQETKLPSSPPSVEASAGEPLEKGVNEGDEKSKDVIKFTAEKLSVEEVSQLVTSPLCGAVSLFVGTTRNNFEGKKVVSLEYEALVPVSEASIVIAVSSAHRAASLEAVSYAIDALKAKVPIWKKEMYEEPSSSSWKRNKECFWATASD
;
A
#
# COMPACT_ATOMS: atom_id res chain seq x y z
N MET A 1 -0.93 20.09 -19.07
CA MET A 1 -1.86 19.08 -19.61
C MET A 1 -1.51 17.75 -18.95
N SER A 2 -2.36 17.06 -18.20
CA SER A 2 -3.65 17.40 -17.58
C SER A 2 -3.67 16.68 -16.23
N SER A 3 -4.05 17.33 -15.12
CA SER A 3 -4.21 16.59 -13.85
C SER A 3 -5.50 15.78 -13.89
N LEU A 4 -5.46 14.57 -13.35
CA LEU A 4 -6.62 13.71 -13.13
C LEU A 4 -6.74 13.44 -11.63
N GLU A 5 -7.36 14.37 -10.93
CA GLU A 5 -7.74 14.22 -9.52
C GLU A 5 -8.87 13.18 -9.42
N ILE A 6 -8.66 12.09 -8.70
CA ILE A 6 -9.72 11.14 -8.34
C ILE A 6 -9.94 11.22 -6.83
N SER A 7 -10.83 12.13 -6.41
CA SER A 7 -11.20 12.28 -5.00
C SER A 7 -12.19 11.19 -4.59
N SER A 8 -11.74 10.22 -3.80
CA SER A 8 -12.61 9.20 -3.19
C SER A 8 -12.90 9.55 -1.73
N SER A 9 -13.85 10.45 -1.48
CA SER A 9 -14.35 10.70 -0.12
C SER A 9 -15.24 9.54 0.32
N CYS A 10 -14.84 8.85 1.40
CA CYS A 10 -15.67 7.85 2.07
C CYS A 10 -15.84 8.23 3.55
N CYS A 11 -16.48 9.37 3.80
CA CYS A 11 -16.92 9.77 5.13
C CYS A 11 -18.41 9.42 5.30
N SER A 12 -18.69 8.28 5.95
CA SER A 12 -20.03 7.87 6.35
C SER A 12 -20.16 7.95 7.86
N GLN A 13 -20.80 9.02 8.36
CA GLN A 13 -21.26 9.09 9.73
C GLN A 13 -22.67 8.49 9.83
N GLU A 14 -22.93 7.63 10.81
CA GLU A 14 -24.07 7.79 11.73
C GLU A 14 -23.97 6.86 12.95
N THR A 15 -24.82 7.10 13.95
CA THR A 15 -24.77 6.49 15.30
C THR A 15 -26.21 6.21 15.79
N LYS A 16 -26.52 5.61 16.95
CA LYS A 16 -25.78 5.32 18.20
C LYS A 16 -26.55 4.24 18.97
N LEU A 17 -25.91 3.32 19.72
CA LEU A 17 -26.53 2.79 20.95
C LEU A 17 -25.55 2.02 21.88
N PRO A 18 -25.47 2.40 23.17
CA PRO A 18 -25.00 1.54 24.26
C PRO A 18 -26.14 1.20 25.24
N SER A 19 -26.00 0.10 25.99
CA SER A 19 -26.90 -0.22 27.13
C SER A 19 -26.20 -0.84 28.36
N SER A 20 -24.89 -1.10 28.30
CA SER A 20 -24.02 -1.51 29.42
C SER A 20 -24.37 -2.89 30.03
N PRO A 21 -23.57 -3.44 30.98
CA PRO A 21 -23.41 -2.87 32.32
C PRO A 21 -21.95 -2.47 32.71
N PRO A 22 -21.78 -1.61 33.74
CA PRO A 22 -20.49 -1.31 34.40
C PRO A 22 -20.15 -2.42 35.45
N SER A 23 -19.09 -2.39 36.26
CA SER A 23 -18.22 -1.30 36.74
C SER A 23 -16.82 -1.83 37.10
N VAL A 24 -15.80 -0.96 37.03
CA VAL A 24 -14.67 -0.98 37.98
C VAL A 24 -14.44 0.44 38.47
N GLU A 25 -14.45 0.63 39.79
CA GLU A 25 -14.22 1.94 40.42
C GLU A 25 -12.75 2.33 40.29
N ALA A 26 -12.49 3.47 39.67
CA ALA A 26 -11.22 4.20 39.80
C ALA A 26 -11.56 5.64 40.21
N SER A 27 -11.03 6.07 41.36
CA SER A 27 -11.40 7.31 42.01
C SER A 27 -11.08 8.55 41.18
N ALA A 28 -11.98 9.54 41.29
CA ALA A 28 -11.95 10.89 40.74
C ALA A 28 -10.56 11.53 40.50
N GLY A 29 -10.41 12.11 39.31
CA GLY A 29 -9.26 12.92 38.91
C GLY A 29 -9.50 13.65 37.59
N GLU A 30 -10.40 14.64 37.58
CA GLU A 30 -10.59 15.60 36.47
C GLU A 30 -10.68 17.04 37.01
N PRO A 31 -10.43 18.08 36.19
CA PRO A 31 -9.86 18.06 34.84
C PRO A 31 -8.55 18.87 34.73
N LEU A 32 -7.75 18.57 33.71
CA LEU A 32 -6.91 19.60 33.09
C LEU A 32 -7.16 19.60 31.59
N GLU A 33 -8.10 20.45 31.16
CA GLU A 33 -8.30 20.75 29.76
C GLU A 33 -7.01 21.33 29.17
N LYS A 34 -6.36 20.54 28.32
CA LYS A 34 -5.45 21.06 27.30
C LYS A 34 -6.14 20.87 25.98
N GLY A 35 -6.53 21.99 25.37
CA GLY A 35 -7.18 21.99 24.07
C GLY A 35 -6.40 21.14 23.09
N VAL A 36 -7.04 20.08 22.60
CA VAL A 36 -6.62 19.43 21.37
C VAL A 36 -6.78 20.49 20.30
N ASN A 37 -5.65 20.98 19.77
CA ASN A 37 -5.70 21.75 18.55
C ASN A 37 -6.26 20.81 17.48
N GLU A 38 -7.49 21.06 17.04
CA GLU A 38 -8.04 20.48 15.81
C GLU A 38 -7.24 21.02 14.62
N GLY A 39 -6.03 20.51 14.46
CA GLY A 39 -5.30 20.60 13.21
C GLY A 39 -5.94 19.62 12.25
N ASP A 40 -6.52 20.13 11.15
CA ASP A 40 -6.95 19.33 10.01
C ASP A 40 -5.83 18.39 9.57
N GLU A 41 -5.85 17.13 10.03
CA GLU A 41 -4.89 16.11 9.65
C GLU A 41 -5.23 15.62 8.23
N LYS A 42 -4.86 16.46 7.26
CA LYS A 42 -5.16 16.25 5.85
C LYS A 42 -4.53 14.95 5.37
N SER A 43 -5.32 14.10 4.71
CA SER A 43 -4.87 12.86 4.09
C SER A 43 -3.69 13.12 3.14
N LYS A 44 -2.64 12.30 3.27
CA LYS A 44 -1.42 12.39 2.46
C LYS A 44 -1.26 11.15 1.59
N ASP A 45 -1.61 11.28 0.32
CA ASP A 45 -1.30 10.26 -0.68
C ASP A 45 0.18 10.42 -1.10
N VAL A 46 0.98 9.37 -0.94
CA VAL A 46 2.40 9.37 -1.26
C VAL A 46 2.70 8.26 -2.27
N ILE A 47 3.19 8.65 -3.45
CA ILE A 47 3.65 7.73 -4.49
C ILE A 47 5.12 8.08 -4.78
N LYS A 48 6.03 7.13 -4.53
CA LYS A 48 7.48 7.29 -4.76
C LYS A 48 8.00 6.12 -5.58
N PHE A 49 8.71 6.43 -6.65
CA PHE A 49 9.59 5.48 -7.34
C PHE A 49 11.02 5.70 -6.85
N THR A 50 11.79 4.63 -6.66
CA THR A 50 13.21 4.70 -6.28
C THR A 50 13.97 3.49 -6.78
N ALA A 51 15.25 3.67 -7.07
CA ALA A 51 16.20 2.59 -7.33
C ALA A 51 16.82 2.03 -6.04
N GLU A 52 16.61 2.70 -4.90
CA GLU A 52 17.05 2.27 -3.57
C GLU A 52 16.15 1.14 -3.03
N LYS A 53 16.69 0.35 -2.10
CA LYS A 53 15.95 -0.73 -1.46
C LYS A 53 14.73 -0.20 -0.69
N LEU A 54 13.56 -0.75 -0.98
CA LEU A 54 12.31 -0.37 -0.30
C LEU A 54 12.32 -0.83 1.17
N SER A 55 12.15 0.11 2.10
CA SER A 55 11.96 -0.17 3.52
C SER A 55 10.47 -0.28 3.84
N VAL A 56 10.05 -1.43 4.37
CA VAL A 56 8.68 -1.65 4.86
C VAL A 56 8.35 -0.73 6.05
N GLU A 57 9.33 -0.54 6.94
CA GLU A 57 9.14 0.25 8.16
C GLU A 57 8.90 1.73 7.85
N GLU A 58 9.67 2.31 6.93
CA GLU A 58 9.49 3.71 6.50
C GLU A 58 8.10 3.94 5.90
N VAL A 59 7.62 3.04 5.04
CA VAL A 59 6.31 3.16 4.41
C VAL A 59 5.16 2.94 5.42
N SER A 60 5.35 2.07 6.41
CA SER A 60 4.40 1.89 7.53
C SER A 60 4.30 3.15 8.39
N GLN A 61 5.42 3.79 8.71
CA GLN A 61 5.47 5.02 9.49
C GLN A 61 4.81 6.20 8.76
N LEU A 62 4.95 6.30 7.43
CA LEU A 62 4.33 7.36 6.62
C LEU A 62 2.80 7.40 6.69
N VAL A 63 2.14 6.26 6.94
CA VAL A 63 0.67 6.16 7.03
C VAL A 63 0.16 6.04 8.47
N THR A 64 1.04 5.99 9.47
CA THR A 64 0.63 5.87 10.88
C THR A 64 0.08 7.20 11.40
N SER A 65 -1.11 7.17 12.00
CA SER A 65 -1.86 8.34 12.47
C SER A 65 -2.59 8.00 13.78
N PRO A 66 -2.70 8.93 14.76
CA PRO A 66 -3.48 8.73 15.98
C PRO A 66 -4.98 8.54 15.73
N LEU A 67 -5.48 8.92 14.55
CA LEU A 67 -6.88 8.74 14.13
C LEU A 67 -7.15 7.37 13.51
N CYS A 68 -6.11 6.56 13.26
CA CYS A 68 -6.21 5.28 12.57
C CYS A 68 -6.03 4.08 13.52
N GLY A 69 -7.08 3.27 13.67
CA GLY A 69 -7.05 2.01 14.43
C GLY A 69 -6.56 0.80 13.62
N ALA A 70 -6.22 0.96 12.34
CA ALA A 70 -5.68 -0.10 11.49
C ALA A 70 -4.71 0.43 10.43
N VAL A 71 -3.68 -0.36 10.16
CA VAL A 71 -2.79 -0.24 8.99
C VAL A 71 -2.75 -1.60 8.29
N SER A 72 -2.82 -1.61 6.96
CA SER A 72 -2.68 -2.81 6.13
C SER A 72 -1.58 -2.59 5.12
N LEU A 73 -0.76 -3.63 4.92
CA LEU A 73 0.44 -3.57 4.10
C LEU A 73 0.45 -4.70 3.07
N PHE A 74 0.72 -4.35 1.81
CA PHE A 74 1.09 -5.29 0.77
C PHE A 74 2.58 -5.14 0.45
N VAL A 75 3.31 -6.26 0.44
CA VAL A 75 4.74 -6.32 0.08
C VAL A 75 4.90 -7.34 -1.04
N GLY A 76 5.20 -6.87 -2.25
CA GLY A 76 5.48 -7.74 -3.38
C GLY A 76 6.96 -8.06 -3.44
N THR A 77 7.35 -9.30 -3.12
CA THR A 77 8.74 -9.76 -3.16
C THR A 77 9.07 -10.55 -4.41
N THR A 78 10.33 -10.48 -4.85
CA THR A 78 10.83 -11.29 -5.97
C THR A 78 10.93 -12.76 -5.57
N ARG A 79 10.26 -13.65 -6.30
CA ARG A 79 10.34 -15.10 -6.09
C ARG A 79 11.53 -15.71 -6.86
N ASN A 80 12.10 -16.79 -6.33
CA ASN A 80 13.24 -17.50 -6.93
C ASN A 80 12.88 -18.42 -8.12
N ASN A 81 11.60 -18.55 -8.46
CA ASN A 81 11.12 -19.44 -9.52
C ASN A 81 9.95 -18.86 -10.31
N PHE A 82 9.93 -19.13 -11.61
CA PHE A 82 8.82 -18.81 -12.50
C PHE A 82 8.79 -19.79 -13.69
N GLU A 83 7.62 -20.35 -14.01
CA GLU A 83 7.44 -21.28 -15.15
C GLU A 83 8.47 -22.44 -15.20
N GLY A 84 8.89 -22.95 -14.02
CA GLY A 84 9.90 -24.01 -13.89
C GLY A 84 11.36 -23.55 -14.03
N LYS A 85 11.60 -22.26 -14.32
CA LYS A 85 12.95 -21.65 -14.38
C LYS A 85 13.34 -21.01 -13.06
N LYS A 86 14.63 -21.05 -12.75
CA LYS A 86 15.22 -20.33 -11.62
C LYS A 86 15.42 -18.86 -12.00
N VAL A 87 14.79 -17.97 -11.26
CA VAL A 87 14.95 -16.51 -11.39
C VAL A 87 16.04 -16.07 -10.41
N VAL A 88 16.97 -15.23 -10.86
CA VAL A 88 18.08 -14.69 -10.04
C VAL A 88 17.78 -13.26 -9.59
N SER A 89 17.14 -12.48 -10.46
CA SER A 89 16.71 -11.10 -10.19
C SER A 89 15.63 -10.65 -11.17
N LEU A 90 14.98 -9.54 -10.84
CA LEU A 90 14.16 -8.76 -11.76
C LEU A 90 14.88 -7.46 -12.10
N GLU A 91 14.82 -7.04 -13.36
CA GLU A 91 15.28 -5.75 -13.82
C GLU A 91 14.05 -4.89 -14.15
N TYR A 92 13.91 -3.79 -13.41
CA TYR A 92 12.99 -2.68 -13.69
C TYR A 92 13.84 -1.50 -14.24
N GLU A 93 13.55 -0.26 -13.88
CA GLU A 93 14.55 0.83 -13.99
C GLU A 93 15.78 0.60 -13.07
N ALA A 94 15.65 -0.31 -12.09
CA ALA A 94 16.71 -0.79 -11.23
C ALA A 94 16.63 -2.32 -11.03
N LEU A 95 17.75 -2.93 -10.62
CA LEU A 95 17.83 -4.37 -10.33
C LEU A 95 17.26 -4.68 -8.94
N VAL A 96 16.29 -5.59 -8.86
CA VAL A 96 15.73 -6.11 -7.61
C VAL A 96 16.11 -7.59 -7.43
N PRO A 97 16.94 -7.94 -6.44
CA PRO A 97 17.30 -9.33 -6.15
C PRO A 97 16.10 -10.19 -5.71
N VAL A 98 16.26 -11.51 -5.78
CA VAL A 98 15.35 -12.49 -5.18
C VAL A 98 15.20 -12.24 -3.66
N SER A 99 13.99 -12.47 -3.16
CA SER A 99 13.56 -12.23 -1.78
C SER A 99 13.52 -10.75 -1.33
N GLU A 100 13.85 -9.79 -2.19
CA GLU A 100 13.68 -8.37 -1.90
C GLU A 100 12.32 -7.83 -2.37
N ALA A 101 11.86 -6.75 -1.75
CA ALA A 101 10.61 -6.09 -2.09
C ALA A 101 10.77 -5.21 -3.34
N SER A 102 9.98 -5.49 -4.38
CA SER A 102 9.87 -4.65 -5.58
C SER A 102 8.73 -3.63 -5.51
N ILE A 103 7.80 -3.83 -4.57
CA ILE A 103 6.67 -2.94 -4.31
C ILE A 103 6.23 -3.04 -2.86
N VAL A 104 5.92 -1.89 -2.26
CA VAL A 104 5.33 -1.77 -0.93
C VAL A 104 4.15 -0.80 -1.02
N ILE A 105 2.98 -1.21 -0.52
CA ILE A 105 1.78 -0.36 -0.43
C ILE A 105 1.30 -0.44 1.01
N ALA A 106 1.16 0.69 1.69
CA ALA A 106 0.52 0.79 2.99
C ALA A 106 -0.74 1.66 2.91
N VAL A 107 -1.80 1.26 3.63
CA VAL A 107 -3.01 2.06 3.80
C VAL A 107 -3.45 2.01 5.26
N SER A 108 -3.73 3.17 5.84
CA SER A 108 -4.31 3.29 7.18
C SER A 108 -5.77 3.72 7.16
N SER A 109 -6.50 3.40 8.21
CA SER A 109 -7.89 3.85 8.41
C SER A 109 -8.31 3.69 9.87
N ALA A 110 -9.45 4.27 10.24
CA ALA A 110 -10.05 4.09 11.56
C ALA A 110 -10.30 2.60 11.91
N HIS A 111 -10.70 1.78 10.92
CA HIS A 111 -11.11 0.39 11.14
C HIS A 111 -10.63 -0.57 10.03
N ARG A 112 -10.15 -1.75 10.45
CA ARG A 112 -9.51 -2.77 9.60
C ARG A 112 -10.18 -3.10 8.26
N ALA A 113 -11.52 -3.04 8.16
CA ALA A 113 -12.24 -3.41 6.95
C ALA A 113 -11.86 -2.50 5.76
N ALA A 114 -11.92 -1.18 5.95
CA ALA A 114 -11.55 -0.20 4.93
C ALA A 114 -10.05 -0.32 4.57
N SER A 115 -9.19 -0.52 5.57
CA SER A 115 -7.74 -0.74 5.39
C SER A 115 -7.44 -1.92 4.44
N LEU A 116 -8.12 -3.06 4.65
CA LEU A 116 -7.91 -4.29 3.88
C LEU A 116 -8.49 -4.20 2.46
N GLU A 117 -9.68 -3.60 2.30
CA GLU A 117 -10.29 -3.35 1.00
C GLU A 117 -9.43 -2.39 0.16
N ALA A 118 -9.02 -1.27 0.74
CA ALA A 118 -8.25 -0.23 0.06
C ALA A 118 -6.85 -0.71 -0.37
N VAL A 119 -6.14 -1.49 0.46
CA VAL A 119 -4.81 -2.03 0.06
C VAL A 119 -4.94 -3.05 -1.08
N SER A 120 -6.01 -3.85 -1.11
CA SER A 120 -6.29 -4.78 -2.22
C SER A 120 -6.62 -4.02 -3.51
N TYR A 121 -7.52 -3.03 -3.42
CA TYR A 121 -7.83 -2.17 -4.56
C TYR A 121 -6.60 -1.45 -5.10
N ALA A 122 -5.72 -0.94 -4.22
CA ALA A 122 -4.51 -0.22 -4.61
C ALA A 122 -3.53 -1.10 -5.41
N ILE A 123 -3.27 -2.35 -5.00
CA ILE A 123 -2.38 -3.25 -5.76
C ILE A 123 -2.97 -3.62 -7.12
N ASP A 124 -4.27 -3.91 -7.19
CA ASP A 124 -4.94 -4.29 -8.44
C ASP A 124 -5.01 -3.11 -9.42
N ALA A 125 -5.37 -1.92 -8.93
CA ALA A 125 -5.37 -0.70 -9.71
C ALA A 125 -3.97 -0.33 -10.23
N LEU A 126 -2.93 -0.48 -9.41
CA LEU A 126 -1.55 -0.22 -9.80
C LEU A 126 -1.09 -1.16 -10.90
N LYS A 127 -1.30 -2.48 -10.74
CA LYS A 127 -0.92 -3.47 -11.76
C LYS A 127 -1.67 -3.29 -13.08
N ALA A 128 -2.91 -2.82 -13.04
CA ALA A 128 -3.71 -2.59 -14.22
C ALA A 128 -3.34 -1.29 -14.97
N LYS A 129 -3.04 -0.21 -14.23
CA LYS A 129 -2.89 1.15 -14.79
C LYS A 129 -1.44 1.59 -15.00
N VAL A 130 -0.51 1.23 -14.12
CA VAL A 130 0.86 1.77 -14.18
C VAL A 130 1.72 0.91 -15.13
N PRO A 131 2.37 1.50 -16.15
CA PRO A 131 3.17 0.77 -17.14
C PRO A 131 4.56 0.39 -16.58
N ILE A 132 4.58 -0.36 -15.48
CA ILE A 132 5.80 -0.92 -14.89
C ILE A 132 6.17 -2.19 -15.65
N TRP A 133 7.27 -2.11 -16.41
CA TRP A 133 7.86 -3.27 -17.08
C TRP A 133 8.85 -3.96 -16.15
N LYS A 134 8.83 -5.29 -16.15
CA LYS A 134 9.84 -6.12 -15.49
C LYS A 134 10.47 -7.08 -16.49
N LYS A 135 11.77 -7.26 -16.39
CA LYS A 135 12.56 -8.24 -17.14
C LYS A 135 13.09 -9.27 -16.16
N GLU A 136 12.75 -10.53 -16.40
CA GLU A 136 13.24 -11.66 -15.61
C GLU A 136 14.64 -12.04 -16.09
N MET A 137 15.59 -12.09 -15.15
CA MET A 137 16.95 -12.58 -15.36
C MET A 137 17.07 -13.99 -14.79
N TYR A 138 17.33 -14.97 -15.65
CA TYR A 138 17.49 -16.38 -15.26
C TYR A 138 18.96 -16.73 -15.01
N GLU A 139 19.21 -17.95 -14.52
CA GLU A 139 20.56 -18.44 -14.19
C GLU A 139 21.49 -18.57 -15.41
N GLU A 140 20.95 -18.79 -16.61
CA GLU A 140 21.70 -18.69 -17.86
C GLU A 140 21.71 -17.23 -18.38
N PRO A 141 22.87 -16.54 -18.44
CA PRO A 141 22.93 -15.09 -18.73
C PRO A 141 22.42 -14.67 -20.12
N SER A 142 22.38 -15.61 -21.07
CA SER A 142 21.83 -15.43 -22.41
C SER A 142 20.29 -15.41 -22.43
N SER A 143 19.64 -15.85 -21.36
CA SER A 143 18.19 -15.94 -21.26
C SER A 143 17.62 -14.87 -20.32
N SER A 144 16.95 -13.89 -20.92
CA SER A 144 16.13 -12.92 -20.19
C SER A 144 14.81 -12.72 -20.90
N SER A 145 13.75 -12.40 -20.15
CA SER A 145 12.40 -12.23 -20.71
C SER A 145 11.72 -11.01 -20.12
N TRP A 146 11.35 -10.06 -20.96
CA TRP A 146 10.37 -9.03 -20.59
C TRP A 146 9.02 -9.70 -20.35
N LYS A 147 8.44 -9.48 -19.16
CA LYS A 147 7.14 -10.04 -18.76
C LYS A 147 6.19 -8.89 -18.43
N ARG A 148 5.08 -8.80 -19.16
CA ARG A 148 3.99 -7.88 -18.89
C ARG A 148 3.13 -8.40 -17.72
N ASN A 149 2.50 -7.51 -16.95
CA ASN A 149 1.44 -7.92 -16.04
C ASN A 149 0.18 -8.30 -16.86
N LYS A 150 -0.58 -9.30 -16.40
CA LYS A 150 -1.79 -9.79 -17.10
C LYS A 150 -2.95 -8.81 -16.95
N GLU A 151 -2.87 -7.96 -15.94
CA GLU A 151 -3.86 -7.00 -15.50
C GLU A 151 -3.89 -5.71 -16.36
N CYS A 152 -2.90 -5.47 -17.23
CA CYS A 152 -2.78 -4.25 -18.03
C CYS A 152 -3.81 -4.15 -19.17
N PHE A 153 -4.88 -3.37 -18.98
CA PHE A 153 -5.96 -3.20 -19.96
C PHE A 153 -5.57 -2.46 -21.25
N TRP A 154 -4.52 -1.61 -21.21
CA TRP A 154 -4.02 -0.87 -22.39
C TRP A 154 -3.22 -1.74 -23.36
N ALA A 155 -2.97 -3.00 -23.01
CA ALA A 155 -2.12 -3.92 -23.77
C ALA A 155 -2.84 -4.69 -24.90
N THR A 156 -4.13 -4.43 -25.11
CA THR A 156 -4.95 -4.99 -26.19
C THR A 156 -5.09 -4.07 -27.41
N ALA A 157 -4.46 -2.89 -27.39
CA ALA A 157 -4.38 -2.00 -28.54
C ALA A 157 -3.20 -2.41 -29.46
N SER A 158 -3.55 -3.18 -30.49
CA SER A 158 -2.82 -3.40 -31.76
C SER A 158 -1.34 -3.80 -31.73
N ASP A 159 -1.03 -5.03 -32.14
CA ASP A 159 -0.70 -5.33 -33.55
C ASP A 159 -1.09 -6.79 -33.90
#